data_AF-A0A7C7RH78-F1
#
_entry.id   AF-A0A7C7RH78-F1
#
_cell.length_a   1.000
_cell.length_b   1.000
_cell.length_c   1.000
_cell.angle_alpha   90.00
_cell.angle_beta   90.00
_cell.angle_gamma   90.00
#
_symmetry.space_group_name_H-M   'P 1'
#
loop_
_entity.id
_entity.type
_entity.pdbx_description
1 polymer ?
#
loop_
_entity_poly.entity_id
_entity_poly.type
_entity_poly.pdbx_seq_one_letter_code
_entity_poly.pdbx_strand_id
1 'polypeptide(L)'
;MVFQDFVKQLEEVALSLADVLSSHFYKENNILFPTALNVIKENEWKDIRNQFDELGYCCFTPEPPEITVEEGKAPTSEPGVEGMVPFETGALSKEEIEAIFDALPVDITFVDRGDTVRYFSQSKERVFLRTKAVIGRKVQQCHPQKSIHIVKLFFYSCEGVSSAKPHEYYIAL
;
A
#
# COMPACT_ATOMS: atom_id res chain seq x y z
N MET A 1 10.03 51.93 -2.53
CA MET A 1 8.76 51.36 -2.02
C MET A 1 8.82 49.84 -1.99
N VAL A 2 9.05 49.15 -3.12
CA VAL A 2 9.07 47.67 -3.23
C VAL A 2 9.87 46.92 -2.14
N PHE A 3 11.07 47.38 -1.76
CA PHE A 3 11.86 46.71 -0.72
C PHE A 3 11.27 46.84 0.69
N GLN A 4 10.68 47.99 1.02
CA GLN A 4 10.07 48.20 2.35
C GLN A 4 8.78 47.39 2.50
N ASP A 5 8.01 47.28 1.42
CA ASP A 5 6.82 46.43 1.38
C ASP A 5 7.20 44.94 1.51
N PHE A 6 8.28 44.50 0.84
CA PHE A 6 8.82 43.16 1.00
C PHE A 6 9.25 42.86 2.44
N VAL A 7 10.00 43.77 3.08
CA VAL A 7 10.44 43.60 4.47
C VAL A 7 9.23 43.48 5.40
N LYS A 8 8.21 44.31 5.22
CA LYS A 8 6.98 44.25 6.01
C LYS A 8 6.25 42.92 5.83
N GLN A 9 6.11 42.44 4.60
CA GLN A 9 5.49 41.13 4.33
C GLN A 9 6.29 39.98 4.95
N LEU A 10 7.62 40.04 4.86
CA LEU A 10 8.49 39.02 5.47
C LEU A 10 8.33 39.01 6.99
N GLU A 11 8.28 40.18 7.62
CA GLU A 11 8.07 40.32 9.07
C GLU A 11 6.72 39.75 9.50
N GLU A 12 5.63 40.09 8.80
CA GLU A 12 4.29 39.58 9.08
C GLU A 12 4.24 38.04 8.96
N VAL A 13 4.82 37.47 7.89
CA VAL A 13 4.86 36.01 7.69
C VAL A 13 5.76 35.33 8.73
N ALA A 14 6.91 35.91 9.05
CA ALA A 14 7.83 35.35 10.04
C ALA A 14 7.21 35.33 11.45
N LEU A 15 6.52 36.40 11.84
CA LEU A 15 5.81 36.47 13.13
C LEU A 15 4.65 35.48 13.17
N SER A 16 3.88 35.35 12.09
CA SER A 16 2.81 34.36 11.99
C SER A 16 3.35 32.94 12.08
N LEU A 17 4.44 32.62 11.39
CA LEU A 17 5.07 31.31 11.44
C LEU A 17 5.61 31.01 12.84
N ALA A 18 6.25 31.98 13.49
CA ALA A 18 6.76 31.83 14.85
C ALA A 18 5.65 31.54 15.86
N ASP A 19 4.51 32.22 15.75
CA ASP A 19 3.34 31.99 16.61
C ASP A 19 2.74 30.59 16.38
N VAL A 20 2.57 30.20 15.10
CA VAL A 20 2.06 28.86 14.75
C VAL A 20 2.97 27.77 15.30
N LEU A 21 4.28 27.84 15.06
CA LEU A 21 5.25 26.85 15.54
C LEU A 21 5.27 26.80 17.07
N SER A 22 5.30 27.95 17.74
CA SER A 22 5.30 28.02 19.20
C SER A 22 4.04 27.40 19.81
N SER A 23 2.88 27.70 19.21
CA SER A 23 1.60 27.12 19.64
C SER A 23 1.54 25.60 19.39
N HIS A 24 2.14 25.11 18.31
CA HIS A 24 2.20 23.69 17.98
C HIS A 24 3.09 22.94 18.98
N PHE A 25 4.31 23.43 19.21
CA PHE A 25 5.23 22.85 20.20
C PHE A 25 4.64 22.87 21.61
N TYR A 26 3.88 23.91 21.97
CA TYR A 26 3.19 23.94 23.25
C TYR A 26 2.16 22.79 23.36
N LYS A 27 1.32 22.60 22.33
CA LYS A 27 0.31 21.53 22.32
C LYS A 27 0.97 20.14 22.31
N GLU A 28 2.06 19.97 21.57
CA GLU A 28 2.81 18.72 21.56
C GLU A 28 3.34 18.37 22.95
N ASN A 29 4.08 19.29 23.57
CA ASN A 29 4.75 19.06 24.84
C ASN A 29 3.78 18.94 26.03
N ASN A 30 2.66 19.67 26.01
CA ASN A 30 1.75 19.74 27.16
C ASN A 30 0.48 18.89 27.00
N ILE A 31 0.16 18.42 25.78
CA ILE A 31 -1.07 17.68 25.50
C ILE A 31 -0.77 16.37 24.77
N LEU A 32 -0.16 16.43 23.58
CA LEU A 32 0.01 15.25 22.74
C LEU A 32 0.94 14.22 23.38
N PHE A 33 2.16 14.61 23.76
CA PHE A 33 3.13 13.66 24.32
C PHE A 33 2.69 13.10 25.68
N PRO A 34 2.17 13.89 26.63
CA PRO A 34 1.63 13.34 27.87
C PRO A 34 0.47 12.37 27.63
N THR A 35 -0.41 12.66 26.68
CA THR A 35 -1.52 11.76 26.33
C THR A 35 -1.00 10.47 25.68
N ALA A 36 -0.05 10.58 24.76
CA ALA A 36 0.59 9.44 24.12
C ALA A 36 1.25 8.50 25.13
N LEU A 37 1.98 9.04 26.11
CA LEU A 37 2.59 8.25 27.20
C LEU A 37 1.56 7.53 28.08
N ASN A 38 0.34 8.04 28.20
CA ASN A 38 -0.72 7.41 28.97
C ASN A 38 -1.51 6.35 28.19
N VAL A 39 -1.55 6.45 26.86
CA VAL A 39 -2.41 5.62 25.99
C VAL A 39 -1.64 4.52 25.28
N ILE A 40 -0.41 4.80 24.84
CA ILE A 40 0.43 3.87 24.07
C ILE A 40 1.11 2.88 25.02
N LYS A 41 0.99 1.59 24.73
CA LYS A 41 1.59 0.52 25.53
C LYS A 41 3.06 0.31 25.19
N GLU A 42 3.82 -0.24 26.13
CA GLU A 42 5.27 -0.48 25.99
C GLU A 42 5.64 -1.28 24.74
N ASN A 43 4.82 -2.28 24.38
CA ASN A 43 5.06 -3.13 23.22
C ASN A 43 4.76 -2.44 21.88
N GLU A 44 3.93 -1.41 21.86
CA GLU A 44 3.54 -0.68 20.63
C GLU A 44 4.63 0.32 20.21
N TRP A 45 5.43 0.83 21.16
CA TRP A 45 6.50 1.80 20.88
C TRP A 45 7.57 1.28 19.92
N LYS A 46 7.82 -0.03 19.91
CA LYS A 46 8.78 -0.66 18.98
C LYS A 46 8.28 -0.58 17.54
N ASP A 47 7.03 -0.96 17.31
CA ASP A 47 6.42 -0.93 15.98
C ASP A 47 6.28 0.49 15.46
N ILE A 48 5.87 1.41 16.33
CA ILE A 48 5.82 2.84 16.04
C ILE A 48 7.19 3.33 15.58
N ARG A 49 8.27 3.05 16.32
CA ARG A 49 9.63 3.46 15.95
C ARG A 49 10.01 2.96 14.55
N ASN A 50 9.83 1.66 14.30
CA ASN A 50 10.19 1.06 13.02
C ASN A 50 9.47 1.73 11.83
N GLN A 51 8.17 2.01 11.98
CA GLN A 51 7.38 2.70 10.95
C GLN A 51 7.85 4.15 10.72
N PHE A 52 8.27 4.85 11.78
CA PHE A 52 8.80 6.21 11.66
C PHE A 52 10.22 6.25 11.09
N ASP A 53 11.06 5.23 11.35
CA ASP A 53 12.38 5.10 10.77
C ASP A 53 12.32 5.02 9.23
N GLU A 54 11.25 4.42 8.67
CA GLU A 54 11.01 4.38 7.21
C GLU A 54 10.67 5.75 6.61
N LEU A 55 9.95 6.60 7.36
CA LEU A 55 9.58 7.96 6.92
C LEU A 55 10.75 8.94 7.03
N GLY A 56 11.65 8.72 7.99
CA GLY A 56 12.79 9.58 8.29
C GLY A 56 12.46 10.74 9.23
N TYR A 57 13.52 11.33 9.78
CA TYR A 57 13.44 12.38 10.80
C TYR A 57 13.87 13.74 10.25
N CYS A 58 13.48 14.81 10.97
CA CYS A 58 13.91 16.15 10.60
C CYS A 58 15.43 16.32 10.80
N CYS A 59 16.03 17.25 10.06
CA CYS A 59 17.48 17.48 10.05
C CYS A 59 18.08 17.96 11.38
N PHE A 60 17.23 18.30 12.36
CA PHE A 60 17.62 18.69 13.71
C PHE A 60 17.20 17.65 14.77
N THR A 61 16.66 16.50 14.37
CA THR A 61 16.33 15.42 15.31
C THR A 61 17.64 14.86 15.90
N PRO A 62 17.78 14.82 17.24
CA PRO A 62 18.97 14.30 17.88
C PRO A 62 19.14 12.80 17.57
N GLU A 63 20.39 12.32 17.62
CA GLU A 63 20.66 10.89 17.44
C GLU A 63 19.87 10.07 18.48
N PRO A 64 19.19 9.01 18.04
CA PRO A 64 18.43 8.17 18.95
C PRO A 64 19.37 7.56 19.99
N PRO A 65 18.95 7.45 21.26
CA PRO A 65 19.73 6.74 22.26
C PRO A 65 19.96 5.30 21.82
N GLU A 66 21.17 4.77 22.05
CA GLU A 66 21.51 3.36 21.80
C GLU A 66 20.68 2.47 22.73
N ILE A 67 19.50 2.07 22.26
CA ILE A 67 18.68 1.05 22.91
C ILE A 67 19.04 -0.26 22.21
N THR A 68 19.61 -1.21 22.95
CA THR A 68 19.80 -2.58 22.46
C THR A 68 18.42 -3.20 22.26
N VAL A 69 17.89 -3.11 21.04
CA VAL A 69 16.62 -3.73 20.68
C VAL A 69 16.91 -5.20 20.44
N GLU A 70 16.56 -6.07 21.40
CA GLU A 70 16.41 -7.49 21.08
C GLU A 70 15.34 -7.61 19.99
N GLU A 71 15.70 -8.28 18.89
CA GLU A 71 14.86 -8.54 17.72
C GLU A 71 13.55 -9.22 18.14
N GLY A 72 12.57 -8.40 18.47
CA GLY A 72 11.20 -8.83 18.67
C GLY A 72 10.59 -9.05 17.30
N LYS A 73 10.21 -10.29 17.01
CA LYS A 73 9.40 -10.68 15.86
C LYS A 73 8.39 -9.60 15.51
N ALA A 74 8.33 -9.25 14.21
CA ALA A 74 7.26 -8.47 13.62
C ALA A 74 5.90 -8.90 14.22
N PRO A 75 5.01 -7.96 14.54
CA PRO A 75 3.72 -8.29 15.11
C PRO A 75 3.01 -9.27 14.18
N THR A 76 2.90 -10.52 14.62
CA THR A 76 1.95 -11.47 14.08
C THR A 76 0.58 -10.80 14.18
N SER A 77 0.02 -10.45 13.03
CA SER A 77 -1.39 -10.14 12.84
C SER A 77 -2.22 -10.99 13.80
N GLU A 78 -3.05 -10.34 14.62
CA GLU A 78 -3.94 -10.99 15.58
C GLU A 78 -4.64 -12.21 14.95
N PRO A 79 -4.90 -13.28 15.71
CA PRO A 79 -5.55 -14.48 15.18
C PRO A 79 -6.81 -14.08 14.43
N GLY A 80 -6.79 -14.31 13.11
CA GLY A 80 -7.71 -13.72 12.16
C GLY A 80 -9.16 -13.85 12.62
N VAL A 81 -9.86 -12.72 12.57
CA VAL A 81 -11.32 -12.71 12.61
C VAL A 81 -11.79 -13.67 11.51
N GLU A 82 -12.59 -14.66 11.90
CA GLU A 82 -13.05 -15.73 11.03
C GLU A 82 -13.70 -15.12 9.77
N GLY A 83 -13.05 -15.30 8.60
CA GLY A 83 -13.51 -14.73 7.32
C GLY A 83 -12.71 -13.53 6.78
N MET A 84 -11.72 -13.01 7.52
CA MET A 84 -10.82 -11.97 7.03
C MET A 84 -9.51 -12.55 6.45
N VAL A 85 -9.10 -12.05 5.29
CA VAL A 85 -7.81 -12.34 4.65
C VAL A 85 -6.81 -11.29 5.14
N PRO A 86 -5.75 -11.69 5.86
CA PRO A 86 -4.71 -10.76 6.29
C PRO A 86 -3.79 -10.39 5.13
N PHE A 87 -3.45 -9.11 5.03
CA PHE A 87 -2.46 -8.50 4.14
C PHE A 87 -1.41 -7.76 4.99
N GLU A 88 -0.25 -7.45 4.42
CA GLU A 88 0.79 -6.67 5.12
C GLU A 88 0.29 -5.30 5.59
N THR A 89 -0.66 -4.70 4.86
CA THR A 89 -1.20 -3.36 5.12
C THR A 89 -2.60 -3.34 5.73
N GLY A 90 -3.12 -4.48 6.21
CA GLY A 90 -4.46 -4.56 6.80
C GLY A 90 -5.12 -5.93 6.63
N ALA A 91 -6.44 -6.01 6.78
CA ALA A 91 -7.20 -7.23 6.54
C ALA A 91 -8.49 -6.90 5.79
N LEU A 92 -8.89 -7.75 4.84
CA LEU A 92 -10.12 -7.58 4.08
C LEU A 92 -10.93 -8.89 4.07
N SER A 93 -12.25 -8.79 4.17
CA SER A 93 -13.14 -9.90 3.88
C SER A 93 -13.16 -10.26 2.40
N LYS A 94 -13.64 -11.46 2.08
CA LYS A 94 -13.78 -11.90 0.69
C LYS A 94 -14.71 -10.97 -0.10
N GLU A 95 -15.80 -10.53 0.53
CA GLU A 95 -16.80 -9.65 -0.08
C GLU A 95 -16.22 -8.27 -0.41
N GLU A 96 -15.37 -7.72 0.47
CA GLU A 96 -14.67 -6.46 0.22
C GLU A 96 -13.66 -6.59 -0.93
N ILE A 97 -12.93 -7.71 -1.00
CA ILE A 97 -11.99 -7.96 -2.10
C ILE A 97 -12.73 -8.01 -3.44
N GLU A 98 -13.87 -8.72 -3.52
CA GLU A 98 -14.70 -8.77 -4.72
C GLU A 98 -15.24 -7.39 -5.09
N ALA A 99 -15.73 -6.61 -4.11
CA ALA A 99 -16.23 -5.26 -4.34
C ALA A 99 -15.15 -4.30 -4.85
N ILE A 100 -13.93 -4.38 -4.32
CA ILE A 100 -12.79 -3.59 -4.80
C ILE A 100 -12.50 -3.92 -6.26
N PHE A 101 -12.35 -5.20 -6.61
CA PHE A 101 -12.05 -5.61 -7.99
C PHE A 101 -13.17 -5.27 -8.98
N ASP A 102 -14.43 -5.25 -8.54
CA ASP A 102 -15.57 -4.87 -9.39
C ASP A 102 -15.74 -3.36 -9.56
N ALA A 103 -15.21 -2.56 -8.63
CA ALA A 103 -15.26 -1.10 -8.66
C ALA A 103 -14.12 -0.48 -9.49
N LEU A 104 -13.04 -1.21 -9.75
CA LEU A 104 -11.94 -0.72 -10.55
C LEU A 104 -12.35 -0.53 -12.02
N PRO A 105 -11.92 0.56 -12.69
CA PRO A 105 -12.20 0.79 -14.12
C PRO A 105 -11.29 -0.06 -15.03
N VAL A 106 -10.94 -1.27 -14.60
CA VAL A 106 -10.12 -2.24 -15.34
C VAL A 106 -10.70 -3.65 -15.16
N ASP A 107 -10.62 -4.46 -16.23
CA ASP A 107 -11.05 -5.85 -16.20
C ASP A 107 -9.88 -6.73 -15.74
N ILE A 108 -10.00 -7.40 -14.60
CA ILE A 108 -8.93 -8.23 -14.04
C ILE A 108 -9.23 -9.68 -14.39
N THR A 109 -8.31 -10.37 -15.08
CA THR A 109 -8.33 -11.84 -15.21
C THR A 109 -7.04 -12.42 -14.66
N PHE A 110 -7.15 -13.31 -13.68
CA PHE A 110 -6.01 -13.95 -13.03
C PHE A 110 -5.83 -15.38 -13.54
N VAL A 111 -4.60 -15.66 -13.99
CA VAL A 111 -4.16 -16.97 -14.49
C VAL A 111 -3.07 -17.49 -13.56
N ASP A 112 -3.24 -18.72 -13.10
CA ASP A 112 -2.25 -19.37 -12.24
C ASP A 112 -1.02 -19.84 -13.03
N ARG A 113 0.01 -20.29 -12.30
CA ARG A 113 1.22 -20.90 -12.87
C ARG A 113 0.94 -22.06 -13.83
N GLY A 114 -0.20 -22.72 -13.69
CA GLY A 114 -0.63 -23.80 -14.57
C GLY A 114 -1.42 -23.27 -15.77
N ASP A 115 -1.23 -22.04 -16.23
CA ASP A 115 -1.99 -21.43 -17.34
C ASP A 115 -3.52 -21.55 -17.19
N THR A 116 -4.02 -21.68 -15.97
CA THR A 116 -5.43 -21.95 -15.70
C THR A 116 -6.09 -20.68 -15.21
N VAL A 117 -7.20 -20.28 -15.83
CA VAL A 117 -7.96 -19.11 -15.38
C VAL A 117 -8.61 -19.45 -14.04
N ARG A 118 -8.24 -18.69 -13.00
CA ARG A 118 -8.72 -18.92 -11.62
C ARG A 118 -9.72 -17.87 -11.18
N TYR A 119 -9.59 -16.65 -11.68
CA TYR A 119 -10.46 -15.55 -11.28
C TYR A 119 -10.62 -14.56 -12.42
N PHE A 120 -11.77 -13.89 -12.47
CA PHE A 120 -12.00 -12.71 -13.28
C PHE A 120 -12.95 -11.76 -12.55
N SER A 121 -12.73 -10.44 -12.66
CA SER A 121 -13.59 -9.44 -12.03
C SER A 121 -14.95 -9.31 -12.74
N GLN A 122 -15.97 -8.96 -11.96
CA GLN A 122 -17.36 -8.81 -12.36
C GLN A 122 -17.83 -7.34 -12.48
N SER A 123 -16.99 -6.47 -13.06
CA SER A 123 -17.37 -5.07 -13.29
C SER A 123 -18.61 -4.93 -14.22
N LYS A 124 -19.34 -3.80 -14.12
CA LYS A 124 -20.55 -3.54 -14.92
C LYS A 124 -20.25 -3.05 -16.34
N GLU A 125 -19.07 -2.47 -16.57
CA GLU A 125 -18.67 -1.80 -17.82
C GLU A 125 -17.57 -2.57 -18.56
N ARG A 126 -17.65 -3.90 -18.60
CA ARG A 126 -16.61 -4.74 -19.19
C ARG A 126 -16.47 -4.55 -20.68
N VAL A 127 -15.23 -4.52 -21.14
CA VAL A 127 -14.88 -4.54 -22.57
C VAL A 127 -14.98 -5.97 -23.11
N PHE A 128 -14.65 -6.98 -22.28
CA PHE A 128 -14.67 -8.39 -22.67
C PHE A 128 -15.64 -9.21 -21.81
N LEU A 129 -16.73 -9.69 -22.43
CA LEU A 129 -17.70 -10.58 -21.78
C LEU A 129 -17.04 -11.95 -21.49
N ARG A 130 -16.93 -12.32 -20.21
CA ARG A 130 -16.46 -13.64 -19.76
C ARG A 130 -17.59 -14.37 -19.03
N THR A 131 -17.77 -15.65 -19.37
CA THR A 131 -18.71 -16.52 -18.66
C THR A 131 -17.97 -17.32 -17.59
N LYS A 132 -18.68 -17.69 -16.51
CA LYS A 132 -18.12 -18.52 -15.42
C LYS A 132 -17.56 -19.87 -15.90
N ALA A 133 -17.92 -20.31 -17.11
CA ALA A 133 -17.42 -21.53 -17.75
C ALA A 133 -15.92 -21.47 -18.14
N VAL A 134 -15.31 -20.28 -18.12
CA VAL A 134 -13.87 -20.10 -18.40
C VAL A 134 -12.99 -20.45 -17.19
N ILE A 135 -13.55 -20.42 -15.97
CA ILE A 135 -12.83 -20.80 -14.75
C ILE A 135 -12.41 -22.26 -14.83
N GLY A 136 -11.14 -22.55 -14.56
CA GLY A 136 -10.58 -23.91 -14.62
C GLY A 136 -10.15 -24.36 -16.02
N ARG A 137 -10.34 -23.54 -17.06
CA ARG A 137 -9.83 -23.83 -18.41
C ARG A 137 -8.44 -23.26 -18.61
N LYS A 138 -7.68 -23.92 -19.47
CA LYS A 138 -6.37 -23.44 -19.92
C LYS A 138 -6.56 -22.23 -20.84
N VAL A 139 -5.76 -21.18 -20.66
CA VAL A 139 -5.84 -19.96 -21.48
C VAL A 139 -5.73 -20.26 -22.97
N GLN A 140 -4.92 -21.24 -23.36
CA GLN A 140 -4.73 -21.63 -24.76
C GLN A 140 -6.00 -22.20 -25.42
N GLN A 141 -6.97 -22.68 -24.62
CA GLN A 141 -8.25 -23.21 -25.09
C GLN A 141 -9.33 -22.14 -25.23
N CYS A 142 -9.08 -20.92 -24.74
CA CYS A 142 -10.02 -19.81 -24.77
C CYS A 142 -9.86 -18.90 -25.99
N HIS A 143 -8.83 -19.13 -26.83
CA HIS A 143 -8.52 -18.29 -27.98
C HIS A 143 -8.44 -19.11 -29.29
N PRO A 144 -8.85 -18.55 -30.45
CA PRO A 144 -8.72 -19.19 -31.77
C PRO A 144 -7.25 -19.46 -32.11
N GLN A 145 -6.96 -20.54 -32.87
CA GLN A 145 -5.58 -20.95 -33.16
C GLN A 145 -4.68 -19.86 -33.78
N LYS A 146 -5.26 -18.87 -34.48
CA LYS A 146 -4.51 -17.76 -35.08
C LYS A 146 -3.90 -16.78 -34.05
N SER A 147 -4.44 -16.69 -32.84
CA SER A 147 -4.00 -15.74 -31.80
C SER A 147 -3.26 -16.39 -30.63
N ILE A 148 -3.19 -17.73 -30.57
CA ILE A 148 -2.41 -18.45 -29.54
C ILE A 148 -0.93 -18.07 -29.59
N HIS A 149 -0.39 -17.82 -30.79
CA HIS A 149 1.01 -17.42 -30.95
C HIS A 149 1.30 -16.04 -30.33
N ILE A 150 0.34 -15.10 -30.42
CA ILE A 150 0.44 -13.75 -29.84
C ILE A 150 0.29 -13.81 -28.31
N VAL A 151 -0.64 -14.62 -27.81
CA VAL A 151 -0.81 -14.84 -26.36
C VAL A 151 0.46 -15.45 -25.76
N LYS A 152 1.04 -16.47 -26.40
CA LYS A 152 2.32 -17.05 -25.98
C LYS A 152 3.45 -16.01 -26.00
N LEU A 153 3.52 -15.17 -27.03
CA LEU A 153 4.53 -14.11 -27.12
C LEU A 153 4.40 -13.10 -25.95
N PHE A 154 3.17 -12.80 -25.51
CA PHE A 154 2.93 -11.94 -24.35
C PHE A 154 3.40 -12.59 -23.03
N PHE A 155 3.14 -13.89 -22.85
CA PHE A 155 3.66 -14.66 -21.71
C PHE A 155 5.20 -14.64 -21.65
N TYR A 156 5.88 -14.94 -22.76
CA TYR A 156 7.35 -14.94 -22.82
C TYR A 156 7.98 -13.54 -22.75
N SER A 157 7.27 -12.48 -23.15
CA SER A 157 7.79 -11.11 -23.09
C SER A 157 7.76 -10.54 -21.67
N CYS A 158 6.85 -10.99 -20.81
CA CYS A 158 6.81 -10.61 -19.39
C CYS A 158 7.91 -11.30 -18.56
N GLU A 159 8.38 -12.49 -18.97
CA GLU A 159 9.52 -13.18 -18.36
C GLU A 159 10.80 -12.33 -18.40
N GLY A 160 10.94 -11.43 -19.37
CA GLY A 160 12.11 -10.56 -19.55
C GLY A 160 12.09 -9.24 -18.75
N VAL A 161 10.96 -8.84 -18.17
CA VAL A 161 10.79 -7.54 -17.47
C VAL A 161 10.73 -7.69 -15.95
N SER A 162 10.51 -8.90 -15.45
CA SER A 162 10.48 -9.19 -14.02
C SER A 162 11.85 -9.68 -13.53
N SER A 163 12.53 -8.88 -12.71
CA SER A 163 13.67 -9.34 -11.91
C SER A 163 13.26 -10.22 -10.71
N ALA A 164 11.98 -10.62 -10.63
CA ALA A 164 11.49 -11.52 -9.60
C ALA A 164 11.58 -12.99 -10.05
N LYS A 165 12.09 -13.82 -9.14
CA LYS A 165 12.18 -15.30 -9.17
C LYS A 165 10.92 -15.99 -9.75
N PRO A 166 11.00 -17.25 -10.24
CA PRO A 166 10.05 -17.89 -11.17
C PRO A 166 8.72 -18.32 -10.54
N HIS A 167 7.98 -17.34 -10.02
CA HIS A 167 6.63 -17.45 -9.48
C HIS A 167 5.75 -16.47 -10.25
N GLU A 168 5.57 -16.72 -11.55
CA GLU A 168 4.81 -15.81 -12.39
C GLU A 168 3.32 -16.09 -12.29
N TYR A 169 2.63 -15.13 -11.71
CA TYR A 169 1.19 -14.98 -11.75
C TYR A 169 0.88 -13.81 -12.68
N TYR A 170 -0.14 -13.93 -13.53
CA TYR A 170 -0.41 -12.91 -14.53
C TYR A 170 -1.81 -12.33 -14.36
N ILE A 171 -1.87 -11.00 -14.43
CA ILE A 171 -3.10 -10.22 -14.55
C ILE A 171 -3.19 -9.79 -16.00
N ALA A 172 -4.17 -10.30 -16.74
CA ALA A 172 -4.53 -9.75 -18.04
C ALA A 172 -5.51 -8.60 -17.80
N LEU A 173 -5.08 -7.37 -18.13
CA LEU A 173 -5.86 -6.14 -18.16
C LEU A 173 -6.43 -5.89 -19.57
#